data_AF-A0ABD3NCL1-F1
#
_entry.id   AF-A0ABD3NCL1-F1
#
_cell.length_a   1.000
_cell.length_b   1.000
_cell.length_c   1.000
_cell.angle_alpha   90.00
_cell.angle_beta   90.00
_cell.angle_gamma   90.00
#
_symmetry.space_group_name_H-M   'P 1'
#
loop_
_entity.id
_entity.type
_entity.pdbx_description
1 polymer ?
#
loop_
_entity_poly.entity_id
_entity_poly.type
_entity_poly.pdbx_seq_one_letter_code
_entity_poly.pdbx_strand_id
1 'polypeptide(L)'
;MLPPLTSLKLIGLICPCFDSDSAARIAAWSLSTVRVRWNRNATSNSASGVSGSVSGFISSMFSSGNATTSTNETENEVHLGTMVVTDTSNGPSLNIDSDISIPLRHIRSIDAFTSDPNSIDIQPSEKSSEGTIHIQILTEEGADVDDSVKNEVLDNLQILVEWERRRQDTLAEQGISEEDQYPESAASKSNILSDQAKKMQHFAQREIEMQKTKREREARKAKYVKDAGGLKYTAIAMANRS
;
A
#
# COMPACT_ATOMS: atom_id res chain seq x y z
N MET A 1 -39.21 21.96 -10.10
CA MET A 1 -38.41 21.19 -11.06
C MET A 1 -36.94 21.40 -10.71
N LEU A 2 -36.32 20.43 -10.05
CA LEU A 2 -34.89 20.45 -9.76
C LEU A 2 -34.14 20.00 -11.03
N PRO A 3 -33.01 20.63 -11.39
CA PRO A 3 -32.21 20.19 -12.52
C PRO A 3 -31.63 18.79 -12.27
N PRO A 4 -31.45 17.96 -13.31
CA PRO A 4 -30.78 16.66 -13.16
C PRO A 4 -29.34 16.86 -12.70
N LEU A 5 -28.93 16.12 -11.67
CA LEU A 5 -27.54 16.04 -11.21
C LEU A 5 -26.68 15.42 -12.33
N THR A 6 -26.02 16.25 -13.14
CA THR A 6 -25.18 15.82 -14.29
C THR A 6 -23.71 15.60 -13.95
N SER A 7 -23.29 15.61 -12.68
CA SER A 7 -21.90 15.29 -12.32
C SER A 7 -21.82 14.48 -11.04
N LEU A 8 -21.83 13.15 -11.18
CA LEU A 8 -21.19 12.27 -10.21
C LEU A 8 -19.68 12.50 -10.35
N LYS A 9 -19.10 13.28 -9.44
CA LYS A 9 -17.65 13.43 -9.31
C LYS A 9 -17.13 12.11 -8.73
N LEU A 10 -16.98 11.10 -9.60
CA LEU A 10 -16.26 9.87 -9.29
C LEU A 10 -14.78 10.24 -9.24
N ILE A 11 -14.37 10.88 -8.14
CA ILE A 11 -12.97 11.24 -7.92
C ILE A 11 -12.26 9.95 -7.55
N GLY A 12 -11.57 9.37 -8.54
CA GLY A 12 -10.75 8.18 -8.41
C GLY A 12 -11.42 6.95 -9.00
N LEU A 13 -10.72 6.34 -9.96
CA LEU A 13 -10.90 4.94 -10.34
C LEU A 13 -10.54 4.11 -9.10
N ILE A 14 -11.45 3.93 -8.16
CA ILE A 14 -11.28 2.87 -7.16
C ILE A 14 -11.17 1.59 -8.00
N CYS A 15 -9.95 1.04 -8.11
CA CYS A 15 -9.64 -0.12 -8.94
C CYS A 15 -10.77 -1.16 -8.82
N PRO A 16 -11.24 -1.82 -9.88
CA PRO A 16 -12.24 -2.88 -9.77
C PRO A 16 -11.82 -4.00 -8.79
N CYS A 17 -10.53 -4.11 -8.48
CA CYS A 17 -9.99 -4.98 -7.44
C CYS A 17 -10.43 -4.60 -5.99
N PHE A 18 -10.92 -3.39 -5.77
CA PHE A 18 -11.60 -2.97 -4.54
C PHE A 18 -13.02 -3.55 -4.42
N ASP A 19 -13.69 -3.92 -5.52
CA ASP A 19 -15.08 -4.41 -5.46
C ASP A 19 -15.19 -5.79 -4.80
N SER A 20 -14.10 -6.58 -4.78
CA SER A 20 -14.07 -7.84 -4.03
C SER A 20 -13.86 -7.64 -2.52
N ASP A 21 -13.37 -6.49 -2.07
CA ASP A 21 -13.06 -6.23 -0.66
C ASP A 21 -13.86 -5.02 -0.14
N SER A 22 -15.11 -5.31 0.25
CA SER A 22 -16.07 -4.30 0.71
C SER A 22 -15.55 -3.51 1.93
N ALA A 23 -14.70 -4.11 2.76
CA ALA A 23 -14.18 -3.46 3.96
C ALA A 23 -13.22 -2.32 3.60
N ALA A 24 -12.29 -2.56 2.67
CA ALA A 24 -11.36 -1.53 2.19
C ALA A 24 -12.14 -0.36 1.57
N ARG A 25 -13.18 -0.64 0.79
CA ARG A 25 -14.01 0.40 0.16
C ARG A 25 -14.71 1.28 1.20
N ILE A 26 -15.31 0.66 2.21
CA ILE A 26 -15.98 1.38 3.30
C ILE A 26 -14.96 2.25 4.05
N ALA A 27 -13.78 1.70 4.35
CA ALA A 27 -12.70 2.43 5.01
C ALA A 27 -12.18 3.62 4.19
N ALA A 28 -12.01 3.46 2.87
CA ALA A 28 -11.60 4.56 1.99
C ALA A 28 -12.65 5.69 1.98
N TRP A 29 -13.94 5.33 1.99
CA TRP A 29 -15.02 6.30 2.02
C TRP A 29 -15.16 7.00 3.38
N SER A 30 -15.05 6.28 4.50
CA SER A 30 -15.12 6.88 5.84
C SER A 30 -14.01 7.89 6.07
N LEU A 31 -12.81 7.66 5.52
CA LEU A 31 -11.68 8.58 5.65
C LEU A 31 -11.87 9.88 4.86
N SER A 32 -12.60 9.85 3.74
CA SER A 32 -12.75 11.02 2.84
C SER A 32 -13.41 12.25 3.48
N THR A 33 -14.08 12.07 4.62
CA THR A 33 -14.73 13.14 5.39
C THR A 33 -13.93 13.59 6.61
N VAL A 34 -12.82 12.93 6.93
CA VAL A 34 -12.06 13.19 8.15
C VAL A 34 -11.22 14.45 7.98
N ARG A 35 -11.48 15.43 8.85
CA ARG A 35 -10.62 16.61 8.97
C ARG A 35 -9.46 16.31 9.86
N VAL A 36 -8.29 16.74 9.43
CA VAL A 36 -7.06 16.50 10.15
C VAL A 36 -6.26 17.78 10.25
N ARG A 37 -5.56 17.90 11.37
CA ARG A 37 -4.45 18.81 11.53
C ARG A 37 -3.19 17.99 11.48
N TRP A 38 -2.20 18.41 10.71
CA TRP A 38 -0.95 17.68 10.62
C TRP A 38 0.23 18.62 10.79
N ASN A 39 1.29 18.10 11.39
CA ASN A 39 2.54 18.81 11.56
C ASN A 39 3.62 18.05 10.80
N ARG A 40 4.31 18.72 9.87
CA ARG A 40 5.58 18.20 9.36
C ARG A 40 6.58 18.37 10.47
N ASN A 41 6.85 17.32 11.23
CA ASN A 41 8.03 17.36 12.08
C ASN A 41 9.22 17.54 11.15
N ALA A 42 9.84 18.72 11.22
CA ALA A 42 11.11 19.00 10.56
C ALA A 42 12.03 17.86 10.98
N THR A 43 12.42 17.05 9.99
CA THR A 43 13.15 15.80 10.12
C THR A 43 14.02 15.88 11.36
N SER A 44 13.64 15.16 12.42
CA SER A 44 14.48 15.11 13.61
C SER A 44 15.74 14.41 13.13
N ASN A 45 16.74 15.21 12.76
CA ASN A 45 18.12 14.80 12.63
C ASN A 45 18.58 14.45 14.05
N SER A 46 17.98 13.42 14.63
CA SER A 46 18.57 12.60 15.66
C SER A 46 19.66 11.79 14.96
N ALA A 47 20.67 12.50 14.46
CA ALA A 47 21.98 11.95 14.32
C ALA A 47 22.36 11.53 15.73
N SER A 48 22.16 10.25 16.01
CA SER A 48 22.71 9.53 17.14
C SER A 48 24.24 9.50 17.01
N GLY A 49 24.84 10.67 17.18
CA GLY A 49 26.24 10.87 17.46
C GLY A 49 26.38 10.88 18.97
N VAL A 50 26.60 9.71 19.55
CA VAL A 50 27.09 9.56 20.92
C VAL A 50 28.39 10.36 21.03
N SER A 51 28.31 11.54 21.63
CA SER A 51 29.45 12.27 22.17
C SER A 51 29.04 12.69 23.57
N GLY A 52 29.56 11.95 24.56
CA GLY A 52 29.37 12.29 25.96
C GLY A 52 29.93 13.68 26.23
N SER A 53 29.06 14.62 26.56
CA SER A 53 29.43 15.83 27.27
C SER A 53 28.42 16.04 28.40
N VAL A 54 28.77 15.44 29.54
CA VAL A 54 28.19 15.80 30.83
C VAL A 54 28.75 17.19 31.17
N SER A 55 28.03 18.26 30.84
CA SER A 55 28.33 19.58 31.40
C SER A 55 27.18 20.57 31.18
N GLY A 56 26.68 21.16 32.26
CA GLY A 56 26.04 22.48 32.18
C GLY A 56 24.64 22.67 32.77
N PHE A 57 24.34 22.14 33.98
CA PHE A 57 23.14 22.54 34.73
C PHE A 57 23.39 23.68 35.74
N ILE A 58 24.29 24.62 35.45
CA ILE A 58 24.47 25.81 36.29
C ILE A 58 24.64 27.04 35.40
N SER A 59 23.54 27.66 34.99
CA SER A 59 23.52 29.05 34.46
C SER A 59 22.10 29.61 34.47
N SER A 60 21.52 29.82 35.64
CA SER A 60 20.34 30.69 35.75
C SER A 60 20.21 31.26 37.16
N MET A 61 21.04 32.24 37.52
CA MET A 61 20.69 33.20 38.58
C MET A 61 21.25 34.62 38.40
N PHE A 62 22.09 34.93 37.40
CA PHE A 62 22.59 36.29 37.22
C PHE A 62 22.76 36.63 35.74
N SER A 63 21.79 37.32 35.13
CA SER A 63 22.09 38.30 34.09
C SER A 63 20.85 39.15 33.79
N SER A 64 20.76 40.28 34.50
CA SER A 64 20.00 41.45 34.05
C SER A 64 20.78 42.08 32.90
N GLY A 65 20.52 41.61 31.69
CA GLY A 65 21.11 42.16 30.47
C GLY A 65 20.13 41.97 29.33
N ASN A 66 19.62 43.10 28.81
CA ASN A 66 18.70 43.19 27.70
C ASN A 66 19.39 42.67 26.41
N ALA A 67 19.42 41.35 26.24
CA ALA A 67 19.81 40.67 25.02
C ALA A 67 18.53 40.16 24.37
N THR A 68 18.15 40.76 23.25
CA THR A 68 17.19 40.20 22.30
C THR A 68 17.78 38.91 21.74
N THR A 69 17.58 37.82 22.48
CA THR A 69 17.75 36.46 22.01
C THR A 69 16.62 36.23 21.00
N SER A 70 16.92 36.33 19.71
CA SER A 70 16.06 35.79 18.67
C SER A 70 16.11 34.27 18.82
N THR A 71 15.25 33.73 19.68
CA THR A 71 14.87 32.33 19.61
C THR A 71 14.29 32.14 18.22
N ASN A 72 15.04 31.44 17.36
CA ASN A 72 14.49 30.85 16.14
C ASN A 72 13.52 29.76 16.59
N GLU A 73 12.38 30.16 17.15
CA GLU A 73 11.18 29.34 17.17
C GLU A 73 10.87 29.12 15.70
N THR A 74 11.26 27.94 15.22
CA THR A 74 10.73 27.40 13.98
C THR A 74 9.24 27.30 14.26
N GLU A 75 8.47 28.28 13.80
CA GLU A 75 7.03 28.27 13.88
C GLU A 75 6.59 26.94 13.27
N ASN A 76 6.14 26.02 14.12
CA ASN A 76 5.55 24.77 13.67
C ASN A 76 4.30 25.16 12.90
N GLU A 77 4.40 25.23 11.58
CA GLU A 77 3.30 25.58 10.72
C GLU A 77 2.26 24.46 10.82
N VAL A 78 1.17 24.77 11.50
CA VAL A 78 0.07 23.86 11.72
C VAL A 78 -0.84 23.91 10.50
N HIS A 79 -0.84 22.84 9.71
CA HIS A 79 -1.68 22.77 8.51
C HIS A 79 -3.01 22.07 8.83
N LEU A 80 -4.12 22.67 8.37
CA LEU A 80 -5.45 22.09 8.42
C LEU A 80 -5.78 21.50 7.05
N GLY A 81 -6.11 20.22 7.01
CA GLY A 81 -6.40 19.51 5.77
C GLY A 81 -7.54 18.51 5.91
N THR A 82 -7.88 17.90 4.79
CA THR A 82 -8.76 16.72 4.73
C THR A 82 -7.95 15.52 4.31
N MET A 83 -8.18 14.40 4.99
CA MET A 83 -7.60 13.13 4.61
C MET A 83 -8.46 12.53 3.49
N VAL A 84 -7.85 12.16 2.37
CA VAL A 84 -8.55 11.54 1.25
C VAL A 84 -7.70 10.42 0.67
N VAL A 85 -8.30 9.25 0.48
CA VAL A 85 -7.65 8.15 -0.23
C VAL A 85 -7.96 8.28 -1.71
N THR A 86 -6.93 8.35 -2.55
CA THR A 86 -7.09 8.42 -4.00
C THR A 86 -6.33 7.31 -4.69
N ASP A 87 -6.89 6.73 -5.75
CA ASP A 87 -6.15 5.80 -6.59
C ASP A 87 -5.37 6.60 -7.65
N THR A 88 -4.05 6.47 -7.62
CA THR A 88 -3.14 7.12 -8.57
C THR A 88 -2.67 6.12 -9.62
N SER A 89 -1.97 6.58 -10.65
CA SER A 89 -1.25 5.67 -11.56
C SER A 89 -0.24 4.79 -10.84
N ASN A 90 0.18 5.23 -9.64
CA ASN A 90 1.09 4.53 -8.76
C ASN A 90 0.37 3.68 -7.70
N GLY A 91 -0.92 3.40 -7.86
CA GLY A 91 -1.75 2.74 -6.85
C GLY A 91 -2.33 3.71 -5.82
N PRO A 92 -2.98 3.19 -4.77
CA PRO A 92 -3.68 4.02 -3.82
C PRO A 92 -2.70 4.79 -2.92
N SER A 93 -2.98 6.07 -2.78
CA SER A 93 -2.26 6.99 -1.90
C SER A 93 -3.21 7.61 -0.88
N LEU A 94 -2.69 7.80 0.32
CA LEU A 94 -3.27 8.64 1.35
C LEU A 94 -2.82 10.07 1.09
N ASN A 95 -3.74 10.92 0.66
CA ASN A 95 -3.47 12.33 0.48
C ASN A 95 -3.97 13.10 1.70
N ILE A 96 -3.10 13.93 2.26
CA ILE A 96 -3.42 14.85 3.33
C ILE A 96 -3.24 16.24 2.74
N ASP A 97 -4.37 16.89 2.45
CA ASP A 97 -4.39 18.17 1.73
C ASP A 97 -3.75 18.08 0.31
N SER A 98 -3.38 19.22 -0.29
CA SER A 98 -2.67 19.28 -1.58
C SER A 98 -1.19 18.90 -1.51
N ASP A 99 -0.62 18.86 -0.30
CA ASP A 99 0.83 18.94 -0.13
C ASP A 99 1.47 17.59 0.23
N ILE A 100 0.70 16.66 0.79
CA ILE A 100 1.19 15.34 1.18
C ILE A 100 0.40 14.27 0.42
N SER A 101 1.13 13.37 -0.24
CA SER A 101 0.58 12.19 -0.89
C SER A 101 1.49 11.00 -0.57
N ILE A 102 1.03 10.12 0.32
CA ILE A 102 1.79 8.95 0.77
C ILE A 102 1.19 7.70 0.10
N PRO A 103 1.90 7.00 -0.79
CA PRO A 103 1.44 5.70 -1.29
C PRO A 103 1.18 4.74 -0.13
N LEU A 104 0.03 4.04 -0.12
CA LEU A 104 -0.31 3.14 0.99
C LEU A 104 0.73 2.04 1.20
N ARG A 105 1.33 1.56 0.12
CA ARG A 105 2.45 0.59 0.15
C ARG A 105 3.70 1.10 0.87
N HIS A 106 3.86 2.42 0.98
CA HIS A 106 4.97 3.03 1.70
C HIS A 106 4.63 3.23 3.18
N ILE A 107 3.43 2.92 3.66
CA ILE A 107 3.10 3.02 5.09
C ILE A 107 3.57 1.75 5.81
N ARG A 108 4.50 1.89 6.75
CA ARG A 108 5.08 0.78 7.52
C ARG A 108 4.21 0.44 8.72
N SER A 109 3.85 1.44 9.52
CA SER A 109 2.94 1.29 10.65
C SER A 109 2.09 2.55 10.82
N ILE A 110 0.95 2.33 11.48
CA ILE A 110 0.01 3.36 11.91
C ILE A 110 -0.22 3.09 13.39
N ASP A 111 0.24 3.99 14.22
CA ASP A 111 0.24 3.81 15.67
C ASP A 111 -0.51 4.96 16.34
N ALA A 112 -1.27 4.68 17.39
CA ALA A 112 -1.85 5.74 18.22
C ALA A 112 -0.72 6.48 18.95
N PHE A 113 -0.75 7.81 18.90
CA PHE A 113 0.27 8.59 19.60
C PHE A 113 0.01 8.55 21.11
N THR A 114 1.05 8.22 21.87
CA THR A 114 0.90 7.96 23.31
C THR A 114 0.73 9.22 24.15
N SER A 115 1.13 10.39 23.62
CA SER A 115 1.16 11.64 24.39
C SER A 115 -0.07 12.52 24.18
N ASP A 116 -0.75 12.40 23.04
CA ASP A 116 -1.99 13.12 22.74
C ASP A 116 -3.03 12.11 22.26
N PRO A 117 -4.13 11.93 23.03
CA PRO A 117 -5.13 10.92 22.74
C PRO A 117 -5.73 11.10 21.36
N ASN A 118 -5.73 12.28 20.74
CA ASN A 118 -6.41 12.53 19.46
C ASN A 118 -5.49 12.48 18.25
N SER A 119 -4.28 11.96 18.43
CA SER A 119 -3.28 11.94 17.38
C SER A 119 -2.84 10.52 17.01
N ILE A 120 -2.49 10.38 15.73
CA ILE A 120 -2.03 9.17 15.09
C ILE A 120 -0.70 9.47 14.42
N ASP A 121 0.23 8.53 14.56
CA ASP A 121 1.52 8.56 13.90
C ASP A 121 1.50 7.64 12.68
N ILE A 122 1.80 8.21 11.52
CA ILE A 122 2.05 7.44 10.30
C ILE A 122 3.56 7.35 10.13
N GLN A 123 4.08 6.13 10.21
CA GLN A 123 5.49 5.84 9.93
C GLN A 123 5.64 5.41 8.48
N PRO A 124 6.16 6.27 7.58
CA PRO A 124 6.48 5.84 6.24
C PRO A 124 7.69 4.88 6.25
N SER A 125 7.80 4.10 5.19
CA SER A 125 8.90 3.18 4.92
C SER A 125 10.19 3.96 4.67
N GLU A 126 11.34 3.36 4.93
CA GLU A 126 12.68 3.94 4.75
C GLU A 126 12.96 4.43 3.32
N LYS A 127 12.17 3.96 2.35
CA LYS A 127 12.22 4.42 0.96
C LYS A 127 11.60 5.81 0.77
N SER A 128 10.75 6.26 1.69
CA SER A 128 10.22 7.61 1.72
C SER A 128 11.21 8.54 2.41
N SER A 129 11.51 9.68 1.80
CA SER A 129 12.30 10.74 2.44
C SER A 129 11.53 11.48 3.55
N GLU A 130 10.28 11.11 3.79
CA GLU A 130 9.41 11.76 4.76
C GLU A 130 9.65 11.17 6.16
N GLY A 131 9.79 12.03 7.17
CA GLY A 131 9.80 11.61 8.56
C GLY A 131 8.41 11.14 9.01
N THR A 132 8.30 10.71 10.27
CA THR A 132 7.00 10.39 10.88
C THR A 132 6.04 11.56 10.74
N ILE A 133 4.84 11.28 10.23
CA ILE A 133 3.79 12.28 10.05
C ILE A 133 2.82 12.15 11.21
N HIS A 134 2.73 13.22 12.01
CA HIS A 134 1.82 13.30 13.15
C HIS A 134 0.52 13.95 12.70
N ILE A 135 -0.58 13.25 12.90
CA ILE A 135 -1.92 13.66 12.44
C ILE A 135 -2.83 13.73 13.65
N GLN A 136 -3.35 14.91 13.95
CA GLN A 136 -4.40 15.13 14.93
C GLN A 136 -5.76 15.13 14.22
N ILE A 137 -6.68 14.30 14.68
CA ILE A 137 -8.02 14.21 14.10
C ILE A 137 -8.89 15.31 14.69
N LEU A 138 -9.65 16.00 13.84
CA LEU A 138 -10.52 17.10 14.24
C LEU A 138 -11.97 16.84 13.83
N THR A 139 -12.90 17.36 14.64
CA THR A 139 -14.31 17.50 14.26
C THR A 139 -14.48 18.59 13.19
N GLU A 140 -15.68 18.71 12.60
CA GLU A 140 -16.00 19.80 11.66
C GLU A 140 -15.83 21.21 12.27
N GLU A 141 -16.02 21.32 13.59
CA GLU A 141 -15.85 22.55 14.35
C GLU A 141 -14.39 22.82 14.76
N GLY A 142 -13.47 21.90 14.43
CA GLY A 142 -12.06 21.98 14.82
C GLY A 142 -11.80 21.62 16.28
N ALA A 143 -12.80 21.04 16.96
CA ALA A 143 -12.65 20.51 18.31
C ALA A 143 -12.07 19.10 18.29
N ASP A 144 -11.48 18.73 19.42
CA ASP A 144 -11.01 17.40 19.76
C ASP A 144 -12.12 16.35 19.60
N VAL A 145 -11.74 15.19 19.07
CA VAL A 145 -12.66 14.08 18.79
C VAL A 145 -12.63 13.07 19.94
N ASP A 146 -13.72 12.35 20.16
CA ASP A 146 -13.76 11.22 21.09
C ASP A 146 -12.87 10.05 20.62
N ASP A 147 -12.38 9.28 21.59
CA ASP A 147 -11.54 8.10 21.37
C ASP A 147 -12.21 7.06 20.45
N SER A 148 -13.54 6.97 20.48
CA SER A 148 -14.29 6.04 19.61
C SER A 148 -14.07 6.34 18.12
N VAL A 149 -14.15 7.61 17.72
CA VAL A 149 -14.01 8.01 16.31
C VAL A 149 -12.54 7.91 15.88
N LYS A 150 -11.61 8.24 16.78
CA LYS A 150 -10.18 8.04 16.51
C LYS A 150 -9.87 6.57 16.24
N ASN A 151 -10.35 5.67 17.09
CA ASN A 151 -10.12 4.24 16.91
C ASN A 151 -10.75 3.75 15.60
N GLU A 152 -11.93 4.26 15.22
CA GLU A 152 -12.53 3.97 13.91
C GLU A 152 -11.65 4.46 12.74
N VAL A 153 -11.08 5.67 12.82
CA VAL A 153 -10.14 6.18 11.80
C VAL A 153 -8.88 5.31 11.72
N LEU A 154 -8.33 4.93 12.88
CA LEU A 154 -7.16 4.07 12.97
C LEU A 154 -7.42 2.69 12.36
N ASP A 155 -8.55 2.07 12.70
CA ASP A 155 -8.99 0.77 12.16
C ASP A 155 -9.17 0.86 10.63
N ASN A 156 -9.80 1.92 10.14
CA ASN A 156 -9.97 2.14 8.70
C ASN A 156 -8.63 2.29 7.97
N LEU A 157 -7.67 3.02 8.55
CA LEU A 157 -6.32 3.13 7.99
C LEU A 157 -5.58 1.78 7.99
N GLN A 158 -5.71 1.00 9.06
CA GLN A 158 -5.11 -0.34 9.14
C GLN A 158 -5.69 -1.29 8.08
N ILE A 159 -7.02 -1.30 7.90
CA ILE A 159 -7.70 -2.10 6.86
C ILE A 159 -7.13 -1.76 5.48
N LEU A 160 -6.94 -0.48 5.17
CA LEU A 160 -6.42 -0.05 3.87
C LEU A 160 -4.96 -0.46 3.64
N VAL A 161 -4.11 -0.33 4.67
CA VAL A 161 -2.71 -0.75 4.58
C VAL A 161 -2.60 -2.27 4.43
N GLU A 162 -3.38 -3.03 5.19
CA GLU A 162 -3.39 -4.50 5.07
C GLU A 162 -3.93 -4.97 3.72
N TRP A 163 -4.99 -4.32 3.22
CA TRP A 163 -5.51 -4.58 1.88
C TRP A 163 -4.45 -4.33 0.80
N GLU A 164 -3.70 -3.23 0.88
CA GLU A 164 -2.64 -2.93 -0.10
C GLU A 164 -1.51 -3.97 -0.02
N ARG A 165 -1.13 -4.41 1.19
CA ARG A 165 -0.14 -5.51 1.35
C ARG A 165 -0.61 -6.80 0.67
N ARG A 166 -1.85 -7.23 0.93
CA ARG A 166 -2.43 -8.43 0.28
C ARG A 166 -2.47 -8.29 -1.24
N ARG A 167 -2.78 -7.09 -1.74
CA ARG A 167 -2.77 -6.78 -3.18
C ARG A 167 -1.36 -6.89 -3.75
N GLN A 168 -0.34 -6.36 -3.08
CA GLN A 168 1.06 -6.47 -3.49
C GLN A 168 1.54 -7.93 -3.50
N ASP A 169 1.21 -8.71 -2.48
CA ASP A 169 1.56 -10.14 -2.42
C ASP A 169 0.97 -10.91 -3.61
N THR A 170 -0.29 -10.64 -3.94
CA THR A 170 -0.98 -11.25 -5.10
C THR A 170 -0.30 -10.88 -6.42
N LEU A 171 0.18 -9.65 -6.56
CA LEU A 171 0.90 -9.19 -7.74
C LEU A 171 2.29 -9.85 -7.85
N ALA A 172 2.99 -9.98 -6.73
CA ALA A 172 4.26 -10.69 -6.65
C ALA A 172 4.12 -12.16 -7.04
N GLU A 173 3.07 -12.85 -6.58
CA GLU A 173 2.76 -14.24 -6.97
C GLU A 173 2.50 -14.39 -8.48
N GLN A 174 1.92 -13.37 -9.13
CA GLN A 174 1.72 -13.35 -10.58
C GLN A 174 3.01 -13.08 -11.37
N GLY A 175 4.12 -12.83 -10.66
CA GLY A 175 5.41 -12.46 -11.22
C GLY A 175 5.37 -11.08 -11.86
N ILE A 176 4.54 -10.17 -11.35
CA ILE A 176 4.54 -8.76 -11.70
C ILE A 176 5.44 -8.08 -10.67
N SER A 177 6.66 -7.72 -11.07
CA SER A 177 7.57 -6.99 -10.18
C SER A 177 7.01 -5.59 -9.90
N GLU A 178 7.28 -5.04 -8.71
CA GLU A 178 6.92 -3.66 -8.37
C GLU A 178 7.49 -2.66 -9.39
N GLU A 179 8.66 -2.95 -9.95
CA GLU A 179 9.33 -2.18 -11.00
C GLU A 179 8.58 -2.19 -12.34
N ASP A 180 7.85 -3.27 -12.64
CA ASP A 180 7.11 -3.42 -13.90
C ASP A 180 5.77 -2.70 -13.86
N GLN A 181 5.20 -2.52 -12.67
CA GLN A 181 3.87 -1.92 -12.51
C GLN A 181 3.91 -0.39 -12.56
N TYR A 182 5.01 0.22 -12.14
CA TYR A 182 5.16 1.67 -12.06
C TYR A 182 6.44 2.11 -12.77
N PRO A 183 6.42 2.36 -14.09
CA PRO A 183 7.59 2.79 -14.82
C PRO A 183 8.00 4.19 -14.36
N GLU A 184 8.97 4.26 -13.45
CA GLU A 184 9.44 5.52 -12.84
C GLU A 184 10.19 6.43 -13.84
N SER A 185 10.40 5.99 -15.08
CA SER A 185 10.87 6.87 -16.16
C SER A 185 10.57 6.32 -17.56
N ALA A 186 10.46 7.21 -18.55
CA ALA A 186 10.20 6.88 -19.95
C ALA A 186 11.27 5.98 -20.61
N ALA A 187 12.43 5.77 -19.98
CA ALA A 187 13.53 4.96 -20.49
C ALA A 187 13.38 3.45 -20.23
N SER A 188 12.54 3.02 -19.28
CA SER A 188 12.39 1.61 -18.88
C SER A 188 11.50 0.76 -19.83
N LYS A 189 10.76 1.40 -20.74
CA LYS A 189 9.76 0.73 -21.59
C LYS A 189 10.32 -0.33 -22.55
N SER A 190 11.62 -0.32 -22.87
CA SER A 190 12.21 -1.33 -23.77
C SER A 190 12.31 -2.72 -23.15
N ASN A 191 12.43 -2.80 -21.82
CA ASN A 191 12.65 -4.08 -21.13
C ASN A 191 11.34 -4.84 -20.91
N ILE A 192 10.23 -4.13 -20.70
CA ILE A 192 8.89 -4.70 -20.50
C ILE A 192 8.44 -5.54 -21.70
N LEU A 193 8.67 -5.06 -22.93
CA LEU A 193 8.34 -5.81 -24.14
C LEU A 193 9.17 -7.10 -24.25
N SER A 194 10.43 -7.05 -23.82
CA SER A 194 11.32 -8.20 -23.86
C SER A 194 10.90 -9.29 -22.87
N ASP A 195 10.42 -8.91 -21.68
CA ASP A 195 10.01 -9.87 -20.66
C ASP A 195 8.62 -10.45 -20.92
N GLN A 196 7.69 -9.68 -21.50
CA GLN A 196 6.45 -10.24 -22.03
C GLN A 196 6.72 -11.27 -23.13
N ALA A 197 7.66 -10.99 -24.04
CA ALA A 197 8.04 -11.93 -25.09
C ALA A 197 8.62 -13.24 -24.52
N LYS A 198 9.51 -13.17 -23.52
CA LYS A 198 10.05 -14.35 -22.83
C LYS A 198 8.96 -15.16 -22.13
N LYS A 199 8.01 -14.49 -21.46
CA LYS A 199 6.88 -15.15 -20.77
C LYS A 199 5.97 -15.87 -21.76
N MET A 200 5.62 -15.24 -22.87
CA MET A 200 4.85 -15.86 -23.96
C MET A 200 5.60 -17.06 -24.56
N GLN A 201 6.91 -16.93 -24.79
CA GLN A 201 7.74 -18.02 -25.31
C GLN A 201 7.74 -19.23 -24.36
N HIS A 202 7.86 -19.01 -23.05
CA HIS A 202 7.85 -20.08 -22.07
C HIS A 202 6.49 -20.81 -22.02
N PHE A 203 5.37 -20.08 -22.10
CA PHE A 203 4.04 -20.70 -22.16
C PHE A 203 3.83 -21.50 -23.45
N ALA A 204 4.22 -20.95 -24.60
CA ALA A 204 4.17 -21.66 -25.87
C ALA A 204 5.00 -22.95 -25.84
N GLN A 205 6.20 -22.92 -25.23
CA GLN A 205 7.05 -24.09 -25.10
C GLN A 205 6.42 -25.17 -24.20
N ARG A 206 5.87 -24.80 -23.05
CA ARG A 206 5.15 -25.74 -22.17
C ARG A 206 3.95 -26.38 -22.85
N GLU A 207 3.22 -25.62 -23.66
CA GLU A 207 2.06 -26.14 -24.37
C GLU A 207 2.46 -27.16 -25.44
N ILE A 208 3.56 -26.91 -26.16
CA ILE A 208 4.13 -27.87 -27.13
C ILE A 208 4.58 -29.16 -26.41
N GLU A 209 5.26 -29.05 -25.28
CA GLU A 209 5.69 -30.22 -24.49
C GLU A 209 4.49 -31.02 -23.96
N MET A 210 3.45 -30.34 -23.49
CA MET A 210 2.21 -30.98 -23.03
C MET A 210 1.51 -31.72 -24.18
N GLN A 211 1.40 -31.11 -25.36
CA GLN A 211 0.82 -31.76 -26.52
C GLN A 211 1.66 -32.96 -27.00
N LYS A 212 2.99 -32.86 -26.95
CA LYS A 212 3.90 -33.96 -27.32
C LYS A 212 3.74 -35.13 -26.36
N THR A 213 3.76 -34.90 -25.05
CA THR A 213 3.56 -35.95 -24.06
C THR A 213 2.17 -36.58 -24.15
N LYS A 214 1.13 -35.81 -24.47
CA LYS A 214 -0.21 -36.32 -24.74
C LYS A 214 -0.23 -37.25 -25.97
N ARG A 215 0.34 -36.82 -27.09
CA ARG A 215 0.45 -37.65 -28.32
C ARG A 215 1.26 -38.93 -28.07
N GLU A 216 2.35 -38.86 -27.32
CA GLU A 216 3.14 -40.05 -26.98
C GLU A 216 2.35 -41.04 -26.11
N ARG A 217 1.57 -40.55 -25.14
CA ARG A 217 0.69 -41.41 -24.32
C ARG A 217 -0.38 -42.08 -25.17
N GLU A 218 -1.01 -41.34 -26.07
CA GLU A 218 -2.01 -41.86 -27.00
C GLU A 218 -1.42 -42.88 -27.98
N ALA A 219 -0.22 -42.61 -28.52
CA ALA A 219 0.50 -43.54 -29.39
C ALA A 219 0.90 -44.84 -28.67
N ARG A 220 1.37 -44.74 -27.42
CA ARG A 220 1.65 -45.94 -26.60
C ARG A 220 0.36 -46.73 -26.36
N LYS A 221 -0.73 -46.08 -25.95
CA LYS A 221 -2.03 -46.74 -25.77
C LYS A 221 -2.49 -47.43 -27.06
N ALA A 222 -2.40 -46.75 -28.20
CA ALA A 222 -2.76 -47.31 -29.49
C ALA A 222 -1.91 -48.53 -29.87
N LYS A 223 -0.59 -48.47 -29.63
CA LYS A 223 0.31 -49.62 -29.83
C LYS A 223 -0.10 -50.81 -28.96
N TYR A 224 -0.35 -50.58 -27.66
CA TYR A 224 -0.80 -51.64 -26.77
C TYR A 224 -2.16 -52.22 -27.19
N VAL A 225 -3.11 -51.40 -27.65
CA VAL A 225 -4.41 -51.88 -28.13
C VAL A 225 -4.25 -52.73 -29.40
N LYS A 226 -3.39 -52.31 -30.33
CA LYS A 226 -3.11 -53.02 -31.58
C LYS A 226 -2.38 -54.35 -31.35
N ASP A 227 -1.34 -54.35 -30.51
CA ASP A 227 -0.48 -55.52 -30.30
C ASP A 227 -1.08 -56.54 -29.32
N ALA A 228 -1.84 -56.09 -28.30
CA ALA A 228 -2.42 -56.97 -27.28
C ALA A 228 -3.88 -57.39 -27.55
N GLY A 229 -4.45 -56.98 -28.70
CA GLY A 229 -5.76 -57.42 -29.16
C GLY A 229 -6.89 -57.10 -28.18
N GLY A 230 -7.01 -55.84 -27.73
CA GLY A 230 -8.21 -55.20 -27.15
C GLY A 230 -8.95 -55.80 -25.94
N LEU A 231 -8.81 -57.09 -25.62
CA LEU A 231 -9.70 -57.81 -24.70
C LEU A 231 -9.06 -58.13 -23.33
N LYS A 232 -7.74 -58.32 -23.27
CA LYS A 232 -7.09 -58.79 -22.03
C LYS A 232 -7.01 -57.72 -20.93
N TYR A 233 -6.87 -56.44 -21.28
CA TYR A 233 -6.69 -55.38 -20.28
C TYR A 233 -8.00 -54.91 -19.65
N THR A 234 -9.12 -54.99 -20.36
CA THR A 234 -10.45 -54.71 -19.80
C THR A 234 -10.82 -55.78 -18.76
N ALA A 235 -10.48 -57.05 -19.02
CA ALA A 235 -10.71 -58.14 -18.08
C ALA A 235 -9.85 -58.01 -16.79
N ILE A 236 -8.57 -57.64 -16.92
CA ILE A 236 -7.68 -57.43 -15.75
C ILE A 236 -8.11 -56.21 -14.92
N ALA A 237 -8.55 -55.12 -15.56
CA ALA A 237 -9.04 -53.94 -14.86
C ALA A 237 -10.40 -54.18 -14.15
N MET A 238 -11.22 -55.09 -14.66
CA MET A 238 -12.45 -55.53 -14.00
C MET A 238 -12.19 -56.54 -12.87
N ALA A 239 -11.16 -57.37 -12.96
CA ALA A 239 -10.80 -58.37 -11.94
C ALA A 239 -10.18 -57.76 -10.66
N ASN A 240 -9.52 -56.60 -10.73
CA ASN A 240 -8.95 -55.92 -9.55
C ASN A 240 -9.95 -54.99 -8.82
N ARG A 241 -11.22 -55.00 -9.20
CA ARG A 241 -12.32 -54.28 -8.51
C ARG A 241 -13.25 -55.20 -7.71
N SER A 242 -12.99 -56.51 -7.67
CA SER A 242 -13.70 -57.48 -6.81
C SER A 242 -12.96 -57.72 -5.51
#